data_AF-A0A7C8ZIY7-F1
#
_entry.id   AF-A0A7C8ZIY7-F1
#
_cell.length_a   1.000
_cell.length_b   1.000
_cell.length_c   1.000
_cell.angle_alpha   90.00
_cell.angle_beta   90.00
_cell.angle_gamma   90.00
#
_symmetry.space_group_name_H-M   'P 1'
#
loop_
_entity.id
_entity.type
_entity.pdbx_description
1 polymer ?
#
loop_
_entity_poly.entity_id
_entity_poly.type
_entity_poly.pdbx_seq_one_letter_code
_entity_poly.pdbx_strand_id
1 'polypeptide(L)'
;DNLSWALGFGIPSIVMLVALLIFLCGTMTYRYIMIGDGQSPFKRIGRVFLAAARNRGATDHSILCGKEEFHGTIPPSGSWQFRFLDKAVFTGDSLKGDGQVCSIDDIEEAESVLRVFPIWATSLIFGIFFAQHATFFTKQGATLNRSIGPSFVVPPASLQAFIG
;
A
#
# COMPACT_ATOMS: atom_id res chain seq x y z
N ASP A 1 6.75 28.07 25.18
CA ASP A 1 6.67 26.72 25.78
C ASP A 1 5.56 26.56 26.84
N ASN A 2 4.99 27.64 27.43
CA ASN A 2 4.03 27.57 28.54
C ASN A 2 2.57 27.97 28.23
N LEU A 3 2.19 28.13 26.96
CA LEU A 3 0.79 28.25 26.54
C LEU A 3 0.40 26.98 25.75
N SER A 4 0.20 25.94 26.57
CA SER A 4 -0.67 24.78 26.41
C SER A 4 -0.65 24.04 25.07
N TRP A 5 -0.04 22.86 25.08
CA TRP A 5 -0.31 21.73 24.16
C TRP A 5 -1.81 21.56 23.84
N ALA A 6 -2.68 21.89 24.79
CA ALA A 6 -4.13 21.91 24.62
C ALA A 6 -4.61 22.84 23.48
N LEU A 7 -4.01 24.01 23.28
CA LEU A 7 -4.34 24.91 22.16
C LEU A 7 -3.80 24.35 20.84
N GLY A 8 -2.57 23.81 20.86
CA GLY A 8 -1.91 23.24 19.69
C GLY A 8 -2.66 22.05 19.09
N PHE A 9 -3.21 21.16 19.92
CA PHE A 9 -4.05 20.06 19.46
C PHE A 9 -5.53 20.41 19.36
N GLY A 10 -6.01 21.36 20.17
CA GLY A 10 -7.41 21.76 20.20
C GLY A 10 -7.87 22.42 18.90
N ILE A 11 -7.05 23.32 18.32
CA ILE A 11 -7.42 24.04 17.10
C ILE A 11 -7.61 23.06 15.91
N PRO A 12 -6.65 22.19 15.55
CA PRO A 12 -6.86 21.20 14.48
C PRO A 12 -8.02 20.24 14.76
N SER A 13 -8.23 19.86 16.02
CA SER A 13 -9.34 18.98 16.42
C SER A 13 -10.70 19.62 16.17
N ILE A 14 -10.87 20.89 16.54
CA ILE A 14 -12.11 21.64 16.29
C ILE A 14 -12.32 21.81 14.78
N VAL A 15 -11.27 22.16 14.03
CA VAL A 15 -11.35 22.30 12.57
C VAL A 15 -11.77 20.98 11.90
N MET A 16 -11.21 19.85 12.34
CA MET A 16 -11.59 18.52 11.86
C MET A 16 -13.06 18.20 12.14
N LEU A 17 -13.54 18.52 13.35
CA LEU A 17 -14.95 18.32 13.74
C LEU A 17 -15.88 19.17 12.87
N VAL A 18 -15.56 20.44 12.67
CA VAL A 18 -16.35 21.34 11.81
C VAL A 18 -16.35 20.84 10.36
N ALA A 19 -15.20 20.42 9.83
CA ALA A 19 -15.10 19.84 8.49
C ALA A 19 -15.97 18.57 8.35
N LEU A 20 -15.98 17.70 9.36
CA LEU A 20 -16.83 16.52 9.39
C LEU A 20 -18.32 16.88 9.40
N LEU A 21 -18.74 17.88 10.19
CA LEU A 21 -20.13 18.36 10.20
C LEU A 21 -20.55 18.91 8.84
N ILE A 22 -19.70 19.73 8.21
CA ILE A 22 -19.95 20.25 6.86
C ILE A 22 -20.06 19.10 5.85
N PHE A 23 -19.15 18.12 5.92
CA PHE A 23 -19.20 16.93 5.07
C PHE A 23 -20.51 16.17 5.26
N LEU A 24 -20.94 15.92 6.50
CA LEU A 24 -22.20 15.25 6.83
C LEU A 24 -23.44 16.03 6.41
N CYS A 25 -23.45 17.36 6.50
CA CYS A 25 -24.51 18.17 5.91
C CYS A 25 -24.52 18.03 4.38
N GLY A 26 -23.34 17.94 3.76
CA GLY A 26 -23.16 17.75 2.33
C GLY A 26 -23.50 16.35 1.81
N THR A 27 -23.51 15.31 2.67
CA THR A 27 -23.80 13.93 2.22
C THR A 27 -25.22 13.78 1.66
N MET A 28 -26.17 14.62 2.09
CA MET A 28 -27.52 14.66 1.50
C MET A 28 -27.54 15.13 0.04
N THR A 29 -26.52 15.89 -0.37
CA THR A 29 -26.33 16.32 -1.78
C THR A 29 -25.37 15.38 -2.51
N TYR A 30 -24.72 14.46 -1.80
CA TYR A 30 -23.74 13.56 -2.37
C TYR A 30 -24.42 12.41 -3.11
N ARG A 31 -24.16 12.32 -4.42
CA ARG A 31 -24.66 11.23 -5.25
C ARG A 31 -23.74 10.02 -5.05
N TYR A 32 -24.21 9.03 -4.30
CA TYR A 32 -23.52 7.76 -4.14
C TYR A 32 -23.43 7.06 -5.50
N ILE A 33 -22.22 7.00 -6.06
CA ILE A 33 -21.92 6.12 -7.18
C ILE A 33 -21.84 4.72 -6.60
N MET A 34 -22.86 3.91 -6.87
CA MET A 34 -22.81 2.47 -6.65
C MET A 34 -21.76 1.91 -7.62
N ILE A 35 -20.49 1.89 -7.18
CA ILE A 35 -19.44 1.08 -7.80
C ILE A 35 -19.92 -0.34 -7.56
N GLY A 36 -20.47 -0.96 -8.61
CA GLY A 36 -21.19 -2.23 -8.54
C GLY A 36 -20.36 -3.34 -7.88
N ASP A 37 -21.01 -4.46 -7.58
CA ASP A 37 -20.51 -5.71 -6.97
C ASP A 37 -19.28 -6.37 -7.65
N GLY A 38 -18.48 -5.61 -8.41
CA GLY A 38 -17.14 -5.97 -8.82
C GLY A 38 -16.28 -6.23 -7.58
N GLN A 39 -15.82 -7.47 -7.44
CA GLN A 39 -14.88 -7.86 -6.40
C GLN A 39 -13.70 -6.88 -6.38
N SER A 40 -13.38 -6.33 -5.20
CA SER A 40 -12.28 -5.37 -5.06
C SER A 40 -11.00 -5.96 -5.66
N PRO A 41 -10.23 -5.18 -6.46
CA PRO A 41 -9.02 -5.67 -7.14
C PRO A 41 -8.02 -6.29 -6.14
N PHE A 42 -7.91 -5.73 -4.94
CA PHE A 42 -7.10 -6.28 -3.86
C PHE A 42 -7.49 -7.70 -3.43
N LYS A 43 -8.78 -8.03 -3.41
CA LYS A 43 -9.25 -9.40 -3.12
C LYS A 43 -8.92 -10.38 -4.24
N ARG A 44 -8.97 -9.94 -5.50
CA ARG A 44 -8.60 -10.76 -6.68
C ARG A 44 -7.11 -11.08 -6.65
N ILE A 45 -6.28 -10.06 -6.51
CA ILE A 45 -4.82 -10.20 -6.42
C ILE A 45 -4.42 -11.07 -5.21
N GLY A 46 -5.00 -10.79 -4.04
CA GLY A 46 -4.73 -11.58 -2.82
C GLY A 46 -5.09 -13.06 -2.94
N ARG A 47 -6.16 -13.39 -3.68
CA ARG A 47 -6.54 -14.78 -3.98
C ARG A 47 -5.48 -15.50 -4.82
N VAL A 48 -4.95 -14.84 -5.85
CA VAL A 48 -3.89 -15.41 -6.71
C VAL A 48 -2.64 -15.73 -5.88
N PHE A 49 -2.22 -14.81 -5.01
CA PHE A 49 -1.08 -15.06 -4.11
C PHE A 49 -1.36 -16.19 -3.13
N LEU A 50 -2.57 -16.29 -2.57
CA LEU A 50 -2.95 -17.35 -1.65
C LEU A 50 -2.97 -18.73 -2.34
N ALA A 51 -3.50 -18.81 -3.56
CA ALA A 51 -3.51 -20.03 -4.36
C ALA A 51 -2.08 -20.47 -4.72
N ALA A 52 -1.23 -19.53 -5.16
CA ALA A 52 0.18 -19.80 -5.44
C ALA A 52 0.95 -20.25 -4.18
N ALA A 53 0.71 -19.62 -3.02
CA ALA A 53 1.34 -19.99 -1.75
C ALA A 53 0.91 -21.38 -1.25
N ARG A 54 -0.39 -21.69 -1.34
CA ARG A 54 -0.93 -23.02 -0.98
C ARG A 54 -0.33 -24.11 -1.85
N ASN A 55 -0.17 -23.86 -3.15
CA ASN A 55 0.41 -24.83 -4.07
C ASN A 55 1.95 -24.94 -3.94
N ARG A 56 2.63 -23.99 -3.29
CA ARG A 56 4.07 -24.11 -2.99
C ARG A 56 4.35 -25.26 -2.01
N GLY A 57 3.42 -25.54 -1.09
CA GLY A 57 3.53 -26.63 -0.11
C GLY A 57 3.13 -28.02 -0.60
N ALA A 58 2.42 -28.15 -1.74
CA ALA A 58 1.98 -29.44 -2.29
C ALA A 58 3.04 -30.13 -3.18
N THR A 59 4.27 -29.61 -3.22
CA THR A 59 5.32 -29.97 -4.17
C THR A 59 6.12 -31.22 -3.77
N ASP A 60 5.48 -32.26 -3.23
CA ASP A 60 6.15 -33.54 -2.97
C ASP A 60 5.51 -34.75 -3.66
N HIS A 61 4.31 -34.65 -4.26
CA HIS A 61 3.68 -35.85 -4.85
C HIS A 61 3.07 -35.72 -6.26
N SER A 62 2.82 -34.53 -6.78
CA SER A 62 2.13 -34.36 -8.09
C SER A 62 3.04 -34.08 -9.29
N ILE A 63 4.33 -33.80 -9.10
CA ILE A 63 5.26 -33.52 -10.22
C ILE A 63 5.57 -34.77 -11.07
N LEU A 64 5.29 -35.98 -10.58
CA LEU A 64 5.52 -37.23 -11.31
C LEU A 64 4.31 -37.71 -12.14
N CYS A 65 3.11 -37.15 -11.95
CA CYS A 65 1.87 -37.72 -12.51
C CYS A 65 1.09 -36.75 -13.42
N GLY A 66 1.74 -35.73 -13.98
CA GLY A 66 1.11 -34.76 -14.88
C GLY A 66 1.98 -34.34 -16.06
N LYS A 67 2.97 -35.18 -16.42
CA LYS A 67 3.89 -34.90 -17.53
C LYS A 67 3.51 -35.62 -18.83
N GLU A 68 2.36 -36.29 -18.87
CA GLU A 68 1.80 -36.92 -20.05
C GLU A 68 0.39 -36.38 -20.27
N GLU A 69 0.10 -35.98 -21.52
CA GLU A 69 -1.16 -35.41 -22.01
C GLU A 69 -1.38 -33.91 -21.80
N PHE A 70 -0.80 -33.08 -22.68
CA PHE A 70 -1.55 -32.46 -23.78
C PHE A 70 -0.65 -31.47 -24.53
N HIS A 71 -0.29 -31.86 -25.74
CA HIS A 71 0.43 -31.04 -26.70
C HIS A 71 -0.60 -30.12 -27.37
N GLY A 72 -0.61 -28.82 -27.08
CA GLY A 72 -1.53 -27.88 -27.73
C GLY A 72 -1.63 -26.49 -27.11
N THR A 73 -0.82 -25.58 -27.64
CA THR A 73 -1.14 -24.14 -27.80
C THR A 73 -1.49 -23.32 -26.56
N ILE A 74 -0.48 -22.80 -25.86
CA ILE A 74 -0.37 -21.39 -25.44
C ILE A 74 1.13 -21.16 -25.14
N PRO A 75 1.84 -20.25 -25.84
CA PRO A 75 3.18 -19.88 -25.42
C PRO A 75 3.08 -19.26 -24.02
N PRO A 76 3.99 -19.58 -23.08
CA PRO A 76 3.99 -18.97 -21.75
C PRO A 76 4.22 -17.46 -21.90
N SER A 77 3.13 -16.71 -21.98
CA SER A 77 3.10 -15.26 -22.00
C SER A 77 3.23 -14.80 -20.56
N GLY A 78 4.45 -14.89 -20.03
CA GLY A 78 4.74 -14.54 -18.66
C GLY A 78 6.23 -14.57 -18.47
N SER A 79 6.83 -13.40 -18.24
CA SER A 79 8.26 -13.26 -18.11
C SER A 79 8.83 -14.24 -17.07
N TRP A 80 9.99 -14.87 -17.35
CA TRP A 80 10.64 -15.93 -16.54
C TRP A 80 10.75 -15.64 -15.02
N GLN A 81 10.58 -14.38 -14.64
CA GLN A 81 10.69 -13.82 -13.31
C GLN A 81 9.53 -14.19 -12.35
N PHE A 82 8.38 -14.67 -12.84
CA PHE A 82 7.21 -14.98 -11.98
C PHE A 82 6.59 -16.38 -12.16
N ARG A 83 7.40 -17.41 -12.47
CA ARG A 83 6.95 -18.81 -12.67
C ARG A 83 6.13 -19.41 -11.51
N PHE A 84 6.23 -18.88 -10.29
CA PHE A 84 5.45 -19.38 -9.16
C PHE A 84 3.96 -19.01 -9.24
N LEU A 85 3.60 -17.93 -9.95
CA LEU A 85 2.21 -17.52 -10.16
C LEU A 85 1.52 -18.38 -11.22
N ASP A 86 2.27 -18.80 -12.25
CA ASP A 86 1.79 -19.73 -13.28
C ASP A 86 1.32 -21.07 -12.68
N LYS A 87 1.94 -21.48 -11.55
CA LYS A 87 1.51 -22.67 -10.78
C LYS A 87 0.08 -22.54 -10.21
N ALA A 88 -0.47 -21.33 -10.11
CA ALA A 88 -1.87 -21.12 -9.72
C ALA A 88 -2.85 -21.42 -10.87
N VAL A 89 -2.43 -21.29 -12.14
CA VAL A 89 -3.24 -21.61 -13.34
C VAL A 89 -3.58 -23.10 -13.39
N PHE A 90 -2.59 -23.98 -13.21
CA PHE A 90 -2.75 -25.44 -13.31
C PHE A 90 -3.69 -26.03 -12.24
N THR A 91 -3.91 -25.31 -11.15
CA THR A 91 -4.83 -25.71 -10.08
C THR A 91 -6.27 -25.26 -10.35
N GLY A 92 -6.48 -24.27 -11.21
CA GLY A 92 -7.82 -23.85 -11.66
C GLY A 92 -8.51 -24.90 -12.53
N ASP A 93 -7.77 -25.58 -13.40
CA ASP A 93 -8.31 -26.64 -14.28
C ASP A 93 -8.45 -28.00 -13.57
N SER A 94 -7.57 -28.31 -12.61
CA SER A 94 -7.55 -29.63 -11.93
C SER A 94 -8.50 -29.74 -10.72
N LEU A 95 -9.11 -28.65 -10.25
CA LEU A 95 -10.03 -28.65 -9.10
C LEU A 95 -11.47 -28.32 -9.54
N LYS A 96 -12.07 -29.25 -10.28
CA LYS A 96 -13.51 -29.24 -10.61
C LYS A 96 -14.42 -29.60 -9.41
N GLY A 97 -13.85 -29.79 -8.22
CA GLY A 97 -14.56 -30.01 -6.97
C GLY A 97 -13.95 -29.15 -5.87
N ASP A 98 -14.66 -28.08 -5.51
CA ASP A 98 -14.44 -27.28 -4.30
C ASP A 98 -13.13 -26.48 -4.22
N GLY A 99 -13.04 -25.36 -4.96
CA GLY A 99 -11.97 -24.38 -4.73
C GLY A 99 -11.65 -23.43 -5.87
N GLN A 100 -12.54 -22.46 -6.11
CA GLN A 100 -12.24 -21.11 -6.61
C GLN A 100 -11.18 -20.99 -7.72
N VAL A 101 -11.63 -21.12 -8.98
CA VAL A 101 -10.84 -20.88 -10.20
C VAL A 101 -10.31 -19.44 -10.20
N CYS A 102 -8.99 -19.25 -10.35
CA CYS A 102 -8.39 -17.95 -10.65
C CYS A 102 -8.41 -17.76 -12.17
N SER A 103 -8.90 -16.60 -12.65
CA SER A 103 -8.87 -16.30 -14.10
C SER A 103 -7.45 -15.95 -14.53
N ILE A 104 -7.12 -16.18 -15.79
CA ILE A 104 -5.84 -15.76 -16.40
C ILE A 104 -5.65 -14.23 -16.24
N ASP A 105 -6.74 -13.45 -16.34
CA ASP A 105 -6.71 -11.99 -16.13
C ASP A 105 -6.29 -11.59 -14.71
N ASP A 106 -6.67 -12.37 -13.69
CA ASP A 106 -6.30 -12.07 -12.29
C ASP A 106 -4.79 -12.23 -12.06
N ILE A 107 -4.16 -13.13 -12.83
CA ILE A 107 -2.75 -13.46 -12.73
C ILE A 107 -1.90 -12.41 -13.45
N GLU A 108 -2.34 -11.98 -14.63
CA GLU A 108 -1.70 -10.87 -15.35
C GLU A 108 -1.77 -9.55 -14.56
N GLU A 109 -2.89 -9.31 -13.88
CA GLU A 109 -3.04 -8.16 -12.96
C GLU A 109 -2.06 -8.25 -11.79
N ALA A 110 -1.90 -9.44 -11.17
CA ALA A 110 -0.96 -9.66 -10.08
C ALA A 110 0.52 -9.54 -10.52
N GLU A 111 0.86 -10.04 -11.73
CA GLU A 111 2.20 -9.88 -12.32
C GLU A 111 2.53 -8.40 -12.53
N SER A 112 1.56 -7.64 -13.05
CA SER A 112 1.70 -6.20 -13.29
C SER A 112 1.99 -5.45 -11.98
N VAL A 113 1.28 -5.79 -10.89
CA VAL A 113 1.52 -5.19 -9.57
C VAL A 113 2.91 -5.54 -9.04
N LEU A 114 3.37 -6.79 -9.19
CA LEU A 114 4.72 -7.20 -8.77
C LEU A 114 5.83 -6.45 -9.52
N ARG A 115 5.60 -6.11 -10.78
CA ARG A 115 6.55 -5.33 -11.58
C ARG A 115 6.66 -3.88 -11.13
N VAL A 116 5.55 -3.29 -10.66
CA VAL A 116 5.50 -1.91 -10.15
C VAL A 116 6.00 -1.82 -8.71
N PHE A 117 5.87 -2.90 -7.94
CA PHE A 117 6.31 -2.97 -6.55
C PHE A 117 7.76 -2.50 -6.28
N PRO A 118 8.79 -2.92 -7.02
CA PRO A 118 10.16 -2.47 -6.77
C PRO A 118 10.34 -0.95 -6.99
N ILE A 119 9.67 -0.39 -8.00
CA ILE A 119 9.70 1.06 -8.27
C ILE A 119 9.07 1.79 -7.09
N TRP A 120 7.88 1.36 -6.67
CA TRP A 120 7.23 1.90 -5.48
C TRP A 120 8.09 1.75 -4.22
N ALA A 121 8.73 0.60 -4.01
CA ALA A 121 9.60 0.35 -2.86
C ALA A 121 10.81 1.29 -2.83
N THR A 122 11.44 1.57 -3.97
CA THR A 122 12.53 2.55 -4.04
C THR A 122 12.08 3.98 -3.69
N SER A 123 10.82 4.33 -3.96
CA SER A 123 10.25 5.63 -3.56
C SER A 123 10.09 5.79 -2.04
N LEU A 124 10.07 4.69 -1.27
CA LEU A 124 9.97 4.75 0.19
C LEU A 124 11.17 5.46 0.83
N ILE A 125 12.36 5.38 0.21
CA ILE A 125 13.57 6.06 0.69
C ILE A 125 13.33 7.57 0.73
N PHE A 126 12.71 8.13 -0.31
CA PHE A 126 12.33 9.54 -0.34
C PHE A 126 11.36 9.89 0.80
N GLY A 127 10.37 9.03 1.05
CA GLY A 127 9.45 9.19 2.19
C GLY A 127 10.16 9.19 3.54
N ILE A 128 11.16 8.33 3.73
CA ILE A 128 11.98 8.28 4.94
C ILE A 128 12.75 9.59 5.14
N PHE A 129 13.43 10.09 4.09
CA PHE A 129 14.13 11.37 4.15
C PHE A 129 13.21 12.53 4.50
N PHE A 130 12.02 12.57 3.87
CA PHE A 130 11.03 13.60 4.14
C PHE A 130 10.57 13.59 5.61
N ALA A 131 10.30 12.40 6.17
CA ALA A 131 9.90 12.27 7.58
C ALA A 131 11.03 12.63 8.56
N GLN A 132 12.28 12.36 8.19
CA GLN A 132 13.45 12.67 9.03
C GLN A 132 13.81 14.16 9.02
N HIS A 133 13.56 14.87 7.91
CA HIS A 133 13.91 16.29 7.75
C HIS A 133 13.37 17.16 8.90
N ALA A 134 12.07 17.04 9.22
CA ALA A 134 11.45 17.80 10.30
C ALA A 134 12.05 17.45 11.69
N THR A 135 12.33 16.17 11.92
CA THR A 135 12.80 15.68 13.23
C THR A 135 14.25 16.08 13.50
N PHE A 136 15.15 15.83 12.54
CA PHE A 136 16.58 16.14 12.68
C PHE A 136 16.82 17.63 12.79
N PHE A 137 16.12 18.43 11.99
CA PHE A 137 16.25 19.88 12.06
C PHE A 137 15.77 20.47 13.40
N THR A 138 14.68 19.94 13.97
CA THR A 138 14.24 20.34 15.31
C THR A 138 15.28 19.97 16.38
N LYS A 139 15.91 18.80 16.26
CA LYS A 139 16.95 18.36 17.21
C LYS A 139 18.23 19.19 17.10
N GLN A 140 18.67 19.50 15.89
CA GLN A 140 19.79 20.41 15.67
C GLN A 140 19.45 21.81 16.20
N GLY A 141 18.29 22.36 15.84
CA GLY A 141 17.81 23.67 16.31
C GLY A 141 17.80 23.82 17.83
N ALA A 142 17.63 22.72 18.58
CA ALA A 142 17.64 22.74 20.03
C ALA A 142 19.05 22.91 20.64
N THR A 143 20.12 22.61 19.90
CA THR A 143 21.51 22.78 20.36
C THR A 143 22.14 24.10 19.93
N LEU A 144 21.53 24.83 18.99
CA LEU A 144 21.95 26.18 18.63
C LEU A 144 21.59 27.20 19.72
N ASN A 145 22.39 28.27 19.83
CA ASN A 145 22.01 29.42 20.65
C ASN A 145 20.82 30.13 19.98
N ARG A 146 19.66 30.00 20.60
CA ARG A 146 18.34 30.43 20.11
C ARG A 146 17.82 31.69 20.82
N SER A 147 18.72 32.44 21.47
CA SER A 147 18.39 33.72 22.12
C SER A 147 18.42 34.88 21.11
N ILE A 148 17.32 35.64 21.05
CA ILE A 148 17.25 36.90 20.31
C ILE A 148 17.06 38.00 21.36
N GLY A 149 18.14 38.75 21.62
CA GLY A 149 18.16 39.76 22.68
C GLY A 149 18.18 39.16 24.09
N PRO A 150 17.91 39.97 25.13
CA PRO A 150 18.18 39.60 26.52
C PRO A 150 17.18 38.61 27.15
N SER A 151 15.99 38.37 26.55
CA SER A 151 14.96 37.54 27.19
C SER A 151 14.15 36.63 26.26
N PHE A 152 14.27 36.76 24.94
CA PHE A 152 13.46 35.99 24.01
C PHE A 152 14.22 34.77 23.49
N VAL A 153 13.65 33.58 23.68
CA VAL A 153 14.25 32.32 23.27
C VAL A 153 13.32 31.63 22.28
N VAL A 154 13.74 31.54 21.02
CA VAL A 154 12.92 30.99 19.93
C VAL A 154 12.78 29.47 20.09
N PRO A 155 11.59 28.88 19.93
CA PRO A 155 11.43 27.41 19.91
C PRO A 155 12.17 26.77 18.73
N PRO A 156 12.86 25.63 18.91
CA PRO A 156 13.64 25.02 17.83
C PRO A 156 12.79 24.57 16.63
N ALA A 157 11.51 24.25 16.85
CA ALA A 157 10.58 23.86 15.79
C ALA A 157 10.21 25.02 14.85
N SER A 158 10.21 26.28 15.30
CA SER A 158 9.86 27.42 14.44
C SER A 158 10.95 27.77 13.43
N LEU A 159 12.17 27.25 13.61
CA LEU A 159 13.24 27.40 12.62
C LEU A 159 12.88 26.70 11.29
N GLN A 160 11.98 25.70 11.31
CA GLN A 160 11.54 25.00 10.10
C GLN A 160 10.83 25.93 9.11
N ALA A 161 10.24 27.03 9.58
CA ALA A 161 9.58 28.02 8.72
C ALA A 161 10.55 28.80 7.82
N PHE A 162 11.86 28.77 8.11
CA PHE A 162 12.90 29.44 7.33
C PHE A 162 13.56 28.52 6.29
N ILE A 163 13.26 27.23 6.33
CA ILE A 163 13.69 26.24 5.33
C ILE A 163 12.48 25.99 4.44
N GLY A 164 12.24 26.95 3.53
CA GLY A 164 11.35 26.78 2.39
C GLY A 164 12.04 25.98 1.30
#